data_AF-A0A917ED92-F1
#
_entry.id   AF-A0A917ED92-F1
#
_cell.length_a   1.000
_cell.length_b   1.000
_cell.length_c   1.000
_cell.angle_alpha   90.00
_cell.angle_beta   90.00
_cell.angle_gamma   90.00
#
_symmetry.space_group_name_H-M   'P 1'
#
loop_
_entity.id
_entity.type
_entity.pdbx_description
1 polymer ?
#
loop_
_entity_poly.entity_id
_entity_poly.type
_entity_poly.pdbx_seq_one_letter_code
_entity_poly.pdbx_strand_id
1 'polypeptide(L)'
;MGSFSLVHWAVLIIVVMLLFGRGRISDLMGDFAKGITSFKKGLAEGETPPAAAPAPPPQISPQVTNAATTPVTPATDEVRR
;
A
#
# COMPACT_ATOMS: atom_id res chain seq x y z
N MET A 1 27.32 -13.60 26.26
CA MET A 1 25.95 -13.56 26.80
C MET A 1 25.10 -12.60 25.95
N GLY A 2 24.64 -13.01 24.77
CA GLY A 2 23.91 -12.08 23.87
C GLY A 2 23.27 -12.76 22.65
N SER A 3 23.80 -13.91 22.25
CA SER A 3 23.29 -14.73 21.14
C SER A 3 21.93 -15.36 21.41
N PHE A 4 21.50 -15.48 22.67
CA PHE A 4 20.21 -16.07 23.02
C PHE A 4 19.03 -15.12 22.87
N SER A 5 19.22 -13.80 23.00
CA SER A 5 18.07 -12.87 23.02
C SER A 5 17.47 -12.68 21.62
N LEU A 6 18.31 -12.35 20.63
CA LEU A 6 17.83 -12.13 19.25
C LEU A 6 17.28 -13.41 18.61
N VAL A 7 17.99 -14.53 18.78
CA VAL A 7 17.58 -15.82 18.20
C VAL A 7 16.30 -16.34 18.87
N HIS A 8 16.13 -16.16 20.18
CA HIS A 8 14.91 -16.57 20.88
C HIS A 8 13.67 -15.81 20.38
N TRP A 9 13.77 -14.49 20.22
CA TRP A 9 12.69 -13.69 19.64
C TRP A 9 12.36 -14.10 18.20
N ALA A 10 13.37 -14.38 17.38
CA ALA A 10 13.15 -14.88 16.02
C ALA A 10 12.44 -16.25 16.00
N VAL A 11 12.85 -17.18 16.87
CA VAL A 11 12.22 -18.51 17.00
C VAL A 11 10.77 -18.38 17.48
N LEU A 12 10.48 -17.51 18.43
CA LEU A 12 9.10 -17.26 18.87
C LEU A 12 8.20 -16.74 17.75
N ILE A 13 8.69 -15.78 16.95
CA ILE A 13 7.93 -15.26 15.80
C ILE A 13 7.65 -16.37 14.78
N ILE A 14 8.62 -17.25 14.52
CA ILE A 14 8.46 -18.39 13.62
C ILE A 14 7.39 -19.37 14.16
N VAL A 15 7.45 -19.71 15.44
CA VAL A 15 6.48 -20.61 16.09
C VAL A 15 5.07 -20.03 16.03
N VAL A 16 4.91 -18.73 16.31
CA VAL A 16 3.62 -18.03 16.22
C VAL A 16 3.10 -18.02 14.78
N MET A 17 3.96 -17.73 13.80
CA MET A 17 3.61 -17.76 12.38
C MET A 17 3.13 -19.15 11.92
N LEU A 18 3.75 -20.21 12.43
CA LEU A 18 3.38 -21.61 12.15
C LEU A 18 2.05 -22.01 12.81
N LEU A 19 1.82 -21.62 14.07
CA LEU A 19 0.59 -21.95 14.81
C LEU A 19 -0.64 -21.20 14.28
N PHE A 20 -0.49 -19.92 13.98
CA PHE A 20 -1.60 -19.08 13.54
C PHE A 20 -1.78 -19.10 12.01
N GLY A 21 -0.74 -19.47 11.26
CA GLY A 21 -0.72 -19.46 9.80
C GLY A 21 -0.70 -18.05 9.19
N ARG A 22 -0.36 -17.96 7.89
CA ARG A 22 -0.16 -16.67 7.20
C ARG A 22 -1.43 -15.82 7.06
N GLY A 23 -2.62 -16.43 7.04
CA GLY A 23 -3.88 -15.71 6.85
C GLY A 23 -4.36 -14.96 8.10
N ARG A 24 -4.33 -15.62 9.27
CA ARG A 24 -4.91 -15.07 10.50
C ARG A 24 -4.16 -13.86 11.04
N ILE A 25 -2.83 -13.86 10.93
CA ILE A 25 -2.01 -12.76 11.44
C ILE A 25 -2.28 -11.48 10.65
N SER A 26 -2.45 -11.56 9.32
CA SER A 26 -2.67 -10.37 8.49
C SER A 26 -4.01 -9.69 8.78
N ASP A 27 -5.08 -10.46 8.96
CA ASP A 27 -6.40 -9.92 9.30
C ASP A 27 -6.39 -9.29 10.70
N LEU A 28 -5.80 -9.98 11.68
CA LEU A 28 -5.66 -9.47 13.04
C LEU A 28 -4.79 -8.20 13.08
N MET A 29 -3.64 -8.20 12.41
CA MET A 29 -2.75 -7.04 12.36
C MET A 29 -3.43 -5.83 11.72
N GLY A 30 -4.29 -6.04 10.71
CA GLY A 30 -5.08 -4.99 10.09
C GLY A 30 -6.07 -4.32 11.05
N ASP A 31 -6.81 -5.12 11.82
CA ASP A 31 -7.77 -4.60 12.81
C ASP A 31 -7.08 -3.98 14.02
N PHE A 32 -5.97 -4.58 14.49
CA PHE A 32 -5.12 -3.99 15.53
C PHE A 32 -4.47 -2.67 15.06
N ALA A 33 -3.99 -2.59 13.82
CA ALA A 33 -3.37 -1.38 13.28
C ALA A 33 -4.38 -0.23 13.17
N LYS A 34 -5.63 -0.50 12.76
CA LYS A 34 -6.70 0.50 12.74
C LYS A 34 -7.02 1.00 14.15
N GLY A 35 -7.11 0.10 15.14
CA GLY A 35 -7.36 0.47 16.53
C GLY A 35 -6.25 1.31 17.16
N ILE A 36 -4.98 0.97 16.92
CA ILE A 36 -3.84 1.74 17.43
C ILE A 36 -3.73 3.10 16.69
N THR A 37 -4.01 3.13 15.39
CA THR A 37 -4.00 4.38 14.60
C THR A 37 -5.10 5.34 15.03
N SER A 38 -6.33 4.85 15.28
CA SER A 38 -7.42 5.68 15.78
C SER A 38 -7.16 6.18 17.20
N PHE A 39 -6.54 5.37 18.05
CA PHE A 39 -6.11 5.79 19.39
C PHE A 39 -5.05 6.89 19.33
N LYS A 40 -4.02 6.72 18.50
CA LYS A 40 -3.00 7.74 18.27
C LYS A 40 -3.58 9.02 17.67
N LYS A 41 -4.52 8.90 16.72
CA LYS A 41 -5.21 10.03 16.11
C LYS A 41 -6.09 10.76 17.12
N GLY A 42 -6.81 10.05 17.99
CA GLY A 42 -7.59 10.65 19.07
C GLY A 42 -6.72 11.36 20.12
N LEU A 43 -5.51 10.86 20.41
CA LEU A 43 -4.54 11.57 21.24
C LEU A 43 -4.00 12.84 20.55
N ALA A 44 -3.71 12.75 19.25
CA ALA A 44 -3.16 13.87 18.47
C ALA A 44 -4.20 14.97 18.16
N GLU A 45 -5.48 14.62 18.06
CA GLU A 45 -6.58 15.57 17.87
C GLU A 45 -6.76 16.53 19.07
N GLY A 46 -6.22 16.18 20.24
CA GLY A 46 -6.14 17.08 21.41
C GLY A 46 -5.17 18.26 21.25
N GLU A 47 -4.32 18.30 20.22
CA GLU A 47 -3.30 19.35 20.00
C GLU A 47 -3.42 20.16 18.67
N THR A 48 -4.48 20.01 17.85
CA THR A 48 -4.75 20.83 16.62
C THR A 48 -3.74 20.67 15.44
N PRO A 49 -4.08 20.95 14.15
CA PRO A 49 -5.04 20.33 13.20
C PRO A 49 -4.29 19.52 12.07
N PRO A 50 -4.94 19.02 11.00
CA PRO A 50 -4.62 17.74 10.34
C PRO A 50 -3.50 17.80 9.28
N ALA A 51 -2.58 16.83 9.31
CA ALA A 51 -1.69 16.54 8.20
C ALA A 51 -1.69 15.04 7.90
N ALA A 52 -2.58 14.62 7.00
CA ALA A 52 -2.35 13.61 5.96
C ALA A 52 -3.71 13.23 5.36
N ALA A 53 -4.09 13.94 4.31
CA ALA A 53 -4.99 13.38 3.32
C ALA A 53 -4.40 12.04 2.84
N PRO A 54 -5.23 11.03 2.51
CA PRO A 54 -4.74 9.77 1.96
C PRO A 54 -3.93 10.08 0.71
N ALA A 55 -2.66 9.66 0.68
CA ALA A 55 -1.92 9.60 -0.56
C ALA A 55 -2.77 8.76 -1.55
N PRO A 56 -3.10 9.28 -2.74
CA PRO A 56 -3.86 8.50 -3.71
C PRO A 56 -3.11 7.20 -3.99
N PRO A 57 -3.81 6.06 -4.10
CA PRO A 57 -3.16 4.79 -4.39
C PRO A 57 -2.39 4.90 -5.71
N PRO A 58 -1.21 4.28 -5.83
CA PRO A 58 -0.50 4.23 -7.11
C PRO A 58 -1.43 3.61 -8.15
N GLN A 59 -1.88 4.43 -9.09
CA GLN A 59 -2.64 3.98 -10.24
C GLN A 59 -1.71 3.13 -11.10
N ILE A 60 -1.81 1.81 -10.94
CA ILE A 60 -1.34 0.83 -11.91
C ILE A 60 -2.28 0.96 -13.12
N SER A 61 -1.94 1.81 -14.07
CA SER A 61 -2.61 1.84 -15.38
C SER A 61 -2.31 0.53 -16.10
N PRO A 62 -3.31 -0.34 -16.40
CA PRO A 62 -3.11 -1.38 -17.39
C PRO A 62 -3.05 -0.72 -18.77
N GLN A 63 -1.89 -0.19 -19.17
CA GLN A 63 -1.63 0.06 -20.57
C GLN A 63 -1.32 -1.29 -21.23
N VAL A 64 -2.38 -2.01 -21.58
CA VAL A 64 -2.30 -3.12 -22.53
C VAL A 64 -3.24 -2.77 -23.69
N THR A 65 -2.77 -3.03 -24.91
CA THR A 65 -3.56 -3.15 -26.16
C THR A 65 -3.48 -1.92 -27.06
N ASN A 66 -2.37 -1.72 -27.77
CA ASN A 66 -2.19 -2.28 -29.12
C ASN A 66 -1.00 -1.68 -29.87
N ALA A 67 -0.13 -2.57 -30.31
CA ALA A 67 0.78 -2.33 -31.43
C ALA A 67 -0.04 -2.27 -32.72
N ALA A 68 0.01 -1.14 -33.43
CA ALA A 68 0.07 -1.10 -34.89
C ALA A 68 0.26 0.35 -35.39
N THR A 69 1.34 0.52 -36.15
CA THR A 69 1.52 1.50 -37.25
C THR A 69 1.56 3.00 -36.91
N THR A 70 2.78 3.53 -36.78
CA THR A 70 3.22 4.72 -37.55
C THR A 70 3.19 4.41 -39.06
N PRO A 71 3.24 5.36 -40.02
CA PRO A 71 3.35 6.84 -39.95
C PRO A 71 2.42 7.57 -40.98
N VAL A 72 2.72 8.84 -41.32
CA VAL A 72 2.26 9.69 -42.47
C VAL A 72 0.82 10.23 -42.44
N THR A 73 0.46 11.49 -42.74
CA THR A 73 1.11 12.73 -43.23
C THR A 73 0.10 13.89 -43.02
N PRO A 74 0.53 15.14 -42.80
CA PRO A 74 -0.35 16.31 -42.62
C PRO A 74 -0.83 16.85 -43.98
N ALA A 75 -2.14 16.85 -44.22
CA ALA A 75 -2.85 17.38 -45.39
C ALA A 75 -4.31 16.92 -45.17
N THR A 76 -5.42 17.65 -45.29
CA THR A 76 -5.78 18.86 -46.01
C THR A 76 -7.24 19.10 -45.58
N ASP A 77 -7.58 20.29 -45.08
CA ASP A 77 -8.98 20.75 -45.00
C ASP A 77 -8.98 22.09 -45.75
N GLU A 78 -8.84 22.05 -47.08
CA GLU A 78 -9.96 22.20 -48.04
C GLU A 78 -11.06 23.15 -47.53
N VAL A 79 -10.64 24.41 -47.32
CA VAL A 79 -11.34 25.56 -47.91
C VAL A 79 -12.07 25.12 -49.18
N ARG A 80 -13.42 25.25 -49.20
CA ARG A 80 -14.36 25.15 -50.34
C ARG A 80 -15.13 23.83 -50.47
N ARG A 81 -16.28 23.70 -49.79
CA ARG A 81 -17.63 23.50 -50.38
C ARG A 81 -18.74 23.79 -49.38
#